data_AF-A0A1V3J3H5-F1
#
_entry.id   AF-A0A1V3J3H5-F1
#
_cell.length_a   1.000
_cell.length_b   1.000
_cell.length_c   1.000
_cell.angle_alpha   90.00
_cell.angle_beta   90.00
_cell.angle_gamma   90.00
#
_symmetry.space_group_name_H-M   'P 1'
#
loop_
_entity.id
_entity.type
_entity.pdbx_description
1 polymer ?
#
loop_
_entity_poly.entity_id
_entity_poly.type
_entity_poly.pdbx_seq_one_letter_code
_entity_poly.pdbx_strand_id
1 'polypeptide(L)'
;MHKNLIGQTAEQKRNYKEQRKRREEIKKKFPKTITYYTYEPINKKIEKKAERFTAIFEKLKIKYRKSELKSLAITYYIHTYKKEHLRKLFLFIYKKLVTDEASVDDLIRHLNRKFSEIERKWNKELIIKYLLFKN
;
A
#
# COMPACT_ATOMS: atom_id res chain seq x y z
N MET A 1 -12.88 14.54 -32.70
CA MET A 1 -13.31 14.05 -34.03
C MET A 1 -13.75 12.60 -33.90
N HIS A 2 -15.05 12.32 -33.86
CA HIS A 2 -15.57 10.95 -33.84
C HIS A 2 -15.39 10.33 -35.23
N LYS A 3 -14.52 9.32 -35.34
CA LYS A 3 -14.41 8.51 -36.56
C LYS A 3 -15.70 7.69 -36.70
N ASN A 4 -16.59 8.13 -37.59
CA ASN A 4 -17.68 7.31 -38.08
C ASN A 4 -17.05 6.12 -38.83
N LEU A 5 -17.01 4.95 -38.18
CA LEU A 5 -16.60 3.70 -38.80
C LEU A 5 -17.67 3.31 -39.83
N ILE A 6 -17.45 3.72 -41.08
CA ILE A 6 -18.17 3.22 -42.26
C ILE A 6 -17.79 1.74 -42.38
N GLY A 7 -18.76 0.83 -42.22
CA GLY A 7 -18.54 -0.60 -42.38
C GLY A 7 -19.29 -1.54 -41.43
N GLN A 8 -20.10 -1.02 -40.49
CA GLN A 8 -20.87 -1.92 -39.61
C GLN A 8 -22.19 -2.38 -40.24
N THR A 9 -22.38 -3.69 -40.32
CA THR A 9 -23.64 -4.30 -40.78
C THR A 9 -24.78 -3.96 -39.82
N ALA A 10 -26.03 -4.03 -40.31
CA ALA A 10 -27.21 -3.74 -39.49
C ALA A 10 -27.27 -4.61 -38.22
N GLU A 11 -26.79 -5.85 -38.31
CA GLU A 11 -26.69 -6.79 -37.19
C GLU A 11 -25.65 -6.35 -36.15
N GLN A 12 -24.47 -5.88 -36.56
CA GLN A 12 -23.45 -5.34 -35.65
C GLN A 12 -23.97 -4.11 -34.89
N LYS A 13 -24.76 -3.25 -35.56
CA LYS A 13 -25.40 -2.08 -34.92
C LYS A 13 -26.46 -2.50 -33.90
N ARG A 14 -27.24 -3.56 -34.17
CA ARG A 14 -28.22 -4.12 -33.22
C ARG A 14 -27.52 -4.76 -32.03
N ASN A 15 -26.51 -5.58 -32.26
CA ASN A 15 -25.71 -6.21 -31.21
C ASN A 15 -25.03 -5.17 -30.31
N TYR A 16 -24.50 -4.08 -30.87
CA TYR A 16 -23.95 -2.98 -30.07
C TYR A 16 -25.02 -2.31 -29.20
N LYS A 17 -26.20 -2.02 -29.75
CA LYS A 17 -27.33 -1.44 -29.00
C LYS A 17 -27.81 -2.37 -27.88
N GLU A 18 -27.96 -3.66 -28.15
CA GLU A 18 -28.35 -4.65 -27.15
C GLU A 18 -27.30 -4.83 -26.06
N GLN A 19 -26.02 -4.90 -26.42
CA GLN A 19 -24.93 -4.96 -25.44
C GLN A 19 -24.91 -3.72 -24.55
N ARG A 20 -25.13 -2.53 -25.13
CA ARG A 20 -25.19 -1.28 -24.36
C ARG A 20 -26.38 -1.29 -23.40
N LYS A 21 -27.56 -1.73 -23.86
CA LYS A 21 -28.76 -1.88 -23.03
C LYS A 21 -28.55 -2.88 -21.88
N ARG A 22 -27.95 -4.04 -22.16
CA ARG A 22 -27.56 -5.03 -21.14
C ARG A 22 -26.59 -4.45 -20.11
N ARG A 23 -25.59 -3.65 -20.52
CA ARG A 23 -24.66 -2.97 -19.61
C ARG A 23 -25.37 -1.95 -18.71
N GLU A 24 -26.30 -1.18 -19.25
CA GLU A 24 -27.11 -0.23 -18.49
C GLU A 24 -28.05 -0.94 -17.50
N GLU A 25 -28.66 -2.05 -17.90
CA GLU A 25 -29.50 -2.90 -17.05
C GLU A 25 -28.69 -3.55 -15.92
N ILE A 26 -27.50 -4.08 -16.21
CA ILE A 26 -26.57 -4.60 -15.18
C ILE A 26 -26.20 -3.48 -14.20
N LYS A 27 -25.89 -2.28 -14.68
CA LYS A 27 -25.55 -1.14 -13.82
C LYS A 27 -26.72 -0.68 -12.95
N LYS A 28 -27.96 -0.77 -13.44
CA LYS A 28 -29.17 -0.48 -12.67
C LYS A 28 -29.51 -1.59 -11.66
N LYS A 29 -29.35 -2.85 -12.05
CA LYS A 29 -29.65 -4.04 -11.23
C LYS A 29 -28.59 -4.25 -10.13
N PHE A 30 -27.35 -3.84 -10.40
CA PHE A 30 -26.25 -3.82 -9.46
C PHE A 30 -25.73 -2.38 -9.31
N PRO A 31 -26.50 -1.47 -8.68
CA PRO A 31 -26.12 -0.06 -8.53
C PRO A 31 -24.82 0.12 -7.75
N LYS A 32 -24.42 -0.92 -7.01
CA LYS A 32 -23.12 -1.10 -6.37
C LYS A 32 -22.75 -2.59 -6.39
N THR A 33 -22.62 -3.23 -7.56
CA THR A 33 -21.54 -4.24 -7.59
C THR A 33 -20.31 -3.49 -7.13
N ILE A 34 -19.67 -4.01 -6.09
CA ILE A 34 -18.38 -3.54 -5.57
C ILE A 34 -17.40 -3.68 -6.73
N THR A 35 -17.47 -2.75 -7.65
CA THR A 35 -16.45 -2.57 -8.64
C THR A 35 -15.21 -2.25 -7.82
N TYR A 36 -14.08 -2.76 -8.26
CA TYR A 36 -12.73 -2.58 -7.73
C TYR A 36 -12.32 -1.13 -7.36
N TYR A 37 -13.21 -0.15 -7.48
CA TYR A 37 -13.06 1.28 -7.18
C TYR A 37 -13.28 1.69 -5.72
N THR A 38 -13.81 0.82 -4.85
CA THR A 38 -13.92 1.14 -3.40
C THR A 38 -12.70 0.71 -2.58
N TYR A 39 -11.82 -0.12 -3.15
CA TYR A 39 -10.54 -0.47 -2.56
C TYR A 39 -9.44 0.20 -3.35
N GLU A 40 -8.54 0.93 -2.68
CA GLU A 40 -7.30 1.37 -3.32
C GLU A 40 -6.62 0.16 -3.97
N PRO A 41 -6.27 0.22 -5.28
CA PRO A 41 -5.61 -0.89 -5.96
C PRO A 41 -4.43 -1.40 -5.15
N ILE A 42 -4.27 -2.73 -5.06
CA ILE A 42 -3.20 -3.36 -4.27
C ILE A 42 -1.83 -2.77 -4.66
N ASN A 43 -1.62 -2.47 -5.95
CA ASN A 43 -0.43 -1.80 -6.45
C ASN A 43 -0.18 -0.43 -5.78
N LYS A 44 -1.21 0.42 -5.68
CA LYS A 44 -1.09 1.73 -5.00
C LYS A 44 -0.79 1.58 -3.50
N LYS A 45 -1.38 0.57 -2.85
CA LYS A 45 -1.08 0.26 -1.43
C LYS A 45 0.37 -0.18 -1.24
N ILE A 46 0.90 -0.99 -2.17
CA ILE A 46 2.29 -1.42 -2.16
C ILE A 46 3.21 -0.23 -2.42
N GLU A 47 2.91 0.62 -3.41
CA GLU A 47 3.70 1.81 -3.74
C GLU A 47 3.81 2.76 -2.55
N LYS A 48 2.69 3.12 -1.91
CA LYS A 48 2.68 3.93 -0.68
C LYS A 48 3.51 3.30 0.44
N LYS A 49 3.50 1.98 0.57
CA LYS A 49 4.32 1.28 1.57
C LYS A 49 5.80 1.33 1.20
N ALA A 50 6.14 1.15 -0.07
CA ALA A 50 7.52 1.25 -0.56
C ALA A 50 8.08 2.66 -0.32
N GLU A 51 7.32 3.72 -0.61
CA GLU A 51 7.68 5.11 -0.32
C GLU A 51 7.97 5.33 1.17
N ARG A 52 7.13 4.78 2.05
CA ARG A 52 7.34 4.86 3.51
C ARG A 52 8.62 4.16 3.94
N PHE A 53 8.89 2.97 3.41
CA PHE A 53 10.15 2.28 3.67
C PHE A 53 11.34 3.10 3.17
N THR A 54 11.27 3.66 1.96
CA THR A 54 12.31 4.55 1.42
C THR A 54 12.62 5.68 2.41
N ALA A 55 11.60 6.42 2.83
CA ALA A 55 11.77 7.56 3.73
C ALA A 55 12.35 7.16 5.11
N ILE A 56 11.91 6.03 5.66
CA ILE A 56 12.48 5.50 6.91
C ILE A 56 13.96 5.16 6.73
N PHE A 57 14.31 4.43 5.67
CA PHE A 57 15.69 4.00 5.46
C PHE A 57 16.62 5.16 5.12
N GLU A 58 16.14 6.20 4.44
CA GLU A 58 16.85 7.45 4.25
C GLU A 58 17.19 8.11 5.61
N LYS A 59 16.22 8.24 6.52
CA LYS A 59 16.46 8.77 7.88
C LYS A 59 17.41 7.87 8.69
N LEU A 60 17.41 6.56 8.45
CA LEU A 60 18.36 5.62 9.06
C LEU A 60 19.75 5.60 8.40
N LYS A 61 19.95 6.36 7.30
CA LYS A 61 21.15 6.40 6.46
C LYS A 61 21.49 5.05 5.82
N ILE A 62 20.48 4.31 5.38
CA ILE A 62 20.62 3.01 4.70
C ILE A 62 20.07 3.14 3.29
N LYS A 63 20.86 2.74 2.29
CA LYS A 63 20.44 2.76 0.89
C LYS A 63 20.00 1.36 0.45
N TYR A 64 18.81 1.28 -0.14
CA TYR A 64 18.29 0.10 -0.81
C TYR A 64 17.88 0.45 -2.24
N ARG A 65 17.90 -0.54 -3.13
CA ARG A 65 17.38 -0.40 -4.49
C ARG A 65 15.85 -0.32 -4.45
N LYS A 66 15.27 0.40 -5.41
CA LYS A 66 13.80 0.53 -5.54
C LYS A 66 13.10 -0.83 -5.65
N SER A 67 13.70 -1.80 -6.34
CA SER A 67 13.17 -3.17 -6.46
C SER A 67 13.15 -3.93 -5.13
N GLU A 68 14.18 -3.75 -4.29
CA GLU A 68 14.25 -4.35 -2.95
C GLU A 68 13.18 -3.76 -2.04
N LEU A 69 13.01 -2.45 -2.04
CA LEU A 69 11.97 -1.76 -1.25
C LEU A 69 10.56 -2.13 -1.70
N LYS A 70 10.34 -2.30 -3.01
CA LYS A 70 9.05 -2.79 -3.54
C LYS A 70 8.77 -4.21 -3.06
N SER A 71 9.78 -5.09 -3.11
CA SER A 71 9.67 -6.46 -2.62
C SER A 71 9.38 -6.50 -1.11
N LEU A 72 10.09 -5.69 -0.33
CA LEU A 72 9.86 -5.54 1.10
C LEU A 72 8.46 -5.02 1.43
N ALA A 73 7.94 -4.06 0.65
CA ALA A 73 6.59 -3.54 0.81
C ALA A 73 5.51 -4.61 0.55
N ILE A 74 5.74 -5.49 -0.43
CA ILE A 74 4.89 -6.66 -0.71
C ILE A 74 4.93 -7.63 0.48
N THR A 75 6.13 -8.03 0.90
CA THR A 75 6.34 -8.92 2.05
C THR A 75 5.65 -8.35 3.29
N TYR A 76 5.83 -7.07 3.56
CA TYR A 76 5.18 -6.38 4.67
C TYR A 76 3.66 -6.40 4.53
N TYR A 77 3.11 -6.17 3.34
CA TYR A 77 1.67 -6.21 3.11
C TYR A 77 1.07 -7.58 3.43
N ILE A 78 1.75 -8.66 3.02
CA ILE A 78 1.32 -10.04 3.29
C ILE A 78 1.51 -10.36 4.78
N HIS A 79 2.69 -10.09 5.33
CA HIS A 79 3.05 -10.49 6.70
C HIS A 79 2.24 -9.75 7.78
N THR A 80 1.86 -8.50 7.52
CA THR A 80 1.03 -7.71 8.44
C THR A 80 -0.48 -7.90 8.24
N TYR A 81 -0.88 -8.75 7.29
CA TYR A 81 -2.29 -9.10 7.10
C TYR A 81 -2.81 -9.76 8.39
N LYS A 82 -3.75 -9.07 9.07
CA LYS A 82 -4.30 -9.40 10.39
C LYS A 82 -3.37 -9.23 11.61
N LYS A 83 -2.12 -8.77 11.45
CA LYS A 83 -1.23 -8.45 12.58
C LYS A 83 -1.22 -6.95 12.86
N GLU A 84 -2.23 -6.48 13.60
CA GLU A 84 -2.44 -5.04 13.84
C GLU A 84 -1.28 -4.38 14.61
N HIS A 85 -0.68 -5.09 15.58
CA HIS A 85 0.46 -4.57 16.37
C HIS A 85 1.66 -4.23 15.48
N LEU A 86 2.01 -5.08 14.51
CA LEU A 86 3.10 -4.80 13.58
C LEU A 86 2.79 -3.57 12.72
N ARG A 87 1.53 -3.43 12.32
CA ARG A 87 1.08 -2.26 11.56
C ARG A 87 1.19 -0.97 12.38
N LYS A 88 0.79 -1.02 13.65
CA LYS A 88 0.88 0.12 14.58
C LYS A 88 2.34 0.52 14.80
N LEU A 89 3.23 -0.44 15.03
CA LEU A 89 4.65 -0.18 15.24
C LEU A 89 5.32 0.44 13.99
N PHE A 90 5.08 -0.12 12.80
CA PHE A 90 5.60 0.46 11.56
C PHE A 90 5.12 1.89 11.32
N LEU A 91 3.82 2.14 11.49
CA LEU A 91 3.25 3.49 11.35
C LEU A 91 3.82 4.46 12.38
N PHE A 92 4.09 3.98 13.60
CA PHE A 92 4.71 4.78 14.64
C PHE A 92 6.15 5.17 14.28
N ILE A 93 6.95 4.21 13.82
CA ILE A 93 8.32 4.46 13.34
C ILE A 93 8.30 5.48 12.20
N TYR A 94 7.45 5.26 11.19
CA TYR A 94 7.27 6.18 10.07
C TYR A 94 6.92 7.59 10.55
N LYS A 95 5.89 7.71 11.40
CA LYS A 95 5.44 9.00 11.90
C LYS A 95 6.58 9.71 12.63
N LYS A 96 7.29 9.02 13.53
CA LYS A 96 8.34 9.65 14.33
C LYS A 96 9.54 10.09 13.51
N LEU A 97 10.07 9.22 12.64
CA LEU A 97 11.28 9.56 11.86
C LEU A 97 11.00 10.48 10.67
N VAL A 98 9.85 10.34 10.03
CA VAL A 98 9.57 11.00 8.74
C VAL A 98 8.62 12.18 8.90
N THR A 99 7.54 12.04 9.67
CA THR A 99 6.53 13.11 9.82
C THR A 99 6.91 14.10 10.92
N ASP A 100 7.33 13.61 12.08
CA ASP A 100 7.74 14.42 13.22
C ASP A 100 9.23 14.81 13.15
N GLU A 101 9.97 14.30 12.14
CA GLU A 101 11.41 14.50 11.91
C GLU A 101 12.30 14.25 13.13
N ALA A 102 11.88 13.36 14.03
CA ALA A 102 12.63 13.04 15.24
C ALA A 102 13.96 12.34 14.91
N SER A 103 14.95 12.53 15.79
CA SER A 103 16.20 11.79 15.71
C SER A 103 15.98 10.29 15.94
N VAL A 104 16.94 9.47 15.50
CA VAL A 104 16.92 8.01 15.76
C VAL A 104 16.94 7.74 17.26
N ASP A 105 17.68 8.53 18.04
CA ASP A 105 17.77 8.38 19.49
C ASP A 105 16.44 8.70 20.17
N ASP A 106 15.74 9.74 19.70
CA ASP A 106 14.41 10.04 20.20
C ASP A 106 13.41 8.96 19.82
N LEU A 107 13.46 8.42 18.59
CA LEU A 107 12.64 7.25 18.23
C LEU A 107 12.87 6.10 19.22
N ILE A 108 14.13 5.76 19.52
CA ILE A 108 14.48 4.68 20.44
C ILE A 108 13.87 4.93 21.83
N ARG A 109 13.98 6.16 22.37
CA ARG A 109 13.35 6.53 23.65
C ARG A 109 11.83 6.33 23.62
N HIS A 110 11.17 6.73 22.53
CA HIS A 110 9.73 6.56 22.38
C HIS A 110 9.32 5.09 22.26
N LEU A 111 10.10 4.28 21.52
CA LEU A 111 9.86 2.84 21.38
C LEU A 111 10.00 2.13 22.72
N ASN A 112 11.05 2.44 23.49
CA ASN A 112 11.25 1.88 24.83
C ASN A 112 10.13 2.23 25.82
N ARG A 113 9.44 3.36 25.64
CA ARG A 113 8.31 3.75 26.51
C ARG A 113 6.99 3.12 26.08
N LYS A 114 6.75 3.01 24.78
CA LYS A 114 5.43 2.66 24.22
C LYS A 114 5.30 1.20 23.76
N PHE A 115 6.43 0.56 23.46
CA PHE A 115 6.50 -0.79 22.90
C PHE A 115 7.53 -1.64 23.66
N SER A 116 7.61 -1.47 24.98
CA SER A 116 8.51 -2.25 25.86
C SER A 116 8.09 -3.71 25.97
N GLU A 117 6.84 -4.02 25.68
CA GLU A 117 6.28 -5.36 25.63
C GLU A 117 6.75 -6.19 24.43
N ILE A 118 7.24 -5.53 23.38
CA ILE A 118 7.80 -6.20 22.19
C ILE A 118 9.27 -6.51 22.40
N GLU A 119 10.03 -5.55 22.92
CA GLU A 119 11.45 -5.73 23.23
C GLU A 119 11.85 -4.92 24.47
N ARG A 120 12.69 -5.52 25.32
CA ARG A 120 13.13 -4.91 26.59
C ARG A 120 13.98 -3.65 26.37
N LYS A 121 14.73 -3.59 25.26
CA LYS A 121 15.59 -2.44 24.94
C LYS A 121 15.78 -2.29 23.45
N TRP A 122 15.00 -1.38 22.86
CA TRP A 122 15.15 -0.97 21.48
C TRP A 122 16.51 -0.31 21.24
N ASN A 123 17.07 -0.60 20.06
CA ASN A 123 18.25 0.05 19.51
C ASN A 123 18.10 0.14 17.98
N LYS A 124 19.01 0.86 17.31
CA LYS A 124 18.96 1.05 15.85
C LYS A 124 18.96 -0.27 15.08
N GLU A 125 19.74 -1.23 15.52
CA GLU A 125 19.90 -2.53 14.85
C GLU A 125 18.62 -3.37 14.92
N LEU A 126 17.96 -3.38 16.08
CA LEU A 126 16.66 -4.02 16.29
C LEU A 126 15.56 -3.38 15.45
N ILE A 127 15.55 -2.04 15.33
CA ILE A 127 14.62 -1.34 14.44
C ILE A 127 14.80 -1.82 13.00
N ILE A 128 16.05 -1.93 12.53
CA ILE A 128 16.35 -2.39 11.17
C ILE A 128 15.94 -3.86 11.00
N LYS A 129 16.31 -4.74 11.94
CA LYS A 129 15.92 -6.15 11.94
C LYS A 129 14.40 -6.33 11.85
N TYR A 130 13.65 -5.58 12.67
CA TYR A 130 12.20 -5.54 12.63
C TYR A 130 11.66 -5.09 11.26
N LEU A 131 12.17 -3.98 10.71
CA LEU A 131 11.74 -3.46 9.41
C LEU A 131 12.03 -4.44 8.26
N LEU A 132 13.08 -5.26 8.39
CA LEU A 132 13.48 -6.27 7.42
C LEU A 132 12.86 -7.65 7.67
N PHE A 133 12.05 -7.82 8.73
CA PHE A 133 11.52 -9.12 9.16
C PHE A 133 12.61 -10.17 9.46
N LYS A 134 13.74 -9.72 9.97
CA LYS A 134 14.87 -10.56 10.41
C LYS A 134 14.88 -10.62 11.92
N ASN A 135 13.97 -11.41 12.50
CA ASN A 135 14.00 -11.77 13.92
C ASN A 135 14.60 -13.16 14.08
#